data_AF-A0A7V5NB67-F1
#
_entry.id   AF-A0A7V5NB67-F1
#
_cell.length_a   1.000
_cell.length_b   1.000
_cell.length_c   1.000
_cell.angle_alpha   90.00
_cell.angle_beta   90.00
_cell.angle_gamma   90.00
#
_symmetry.space_group_name_H-M   'P 1'
#
loop_
_entity.id
_entity.type
_entity.pdbx_description
1 polymer ?
#
loop_
_entity_poly.entity_id
_entity_poly.type
_entity_poly.pdbx_seq_one_letter_code
_entity_poly.pdbx_strand_id
1 'polypeptide(L)'
;MRVLIIIILSVILMLVITELYFLIKERNQLRADLDNLNRRLQALLKENVDIQSEIEYFSHPENLEKELKAKFNYKKPNEKMMIIVP
;
A
#
# COMPACT_ATOMS: atom_id res chain seq x y z
N MET A 1 -0.94 48.11 -37.73
CA MET A 1 -2.19 47.62 -37.11
C MET A 1 -2.26 46.09 -37.11
N ARG A 2 -2.46 45.42 -38.26
CA ARG A 2 -2.61 43.95 -38.32
C ARG A 2 -1.42 43.16 -37.73
N VAL A 3 -0.19 43.56 -38.06
CA VAL A 3 1.04 42.89 -37.55
C VAL A 3 1.18 43.04 -36.03
N LEU A 4 0.91 44.23 -35.47
CA LEU A 4 0.93 44.46 -34.03
C LEU A 4 -0.09 43.59 -33.28
N ILE A 5 -1.30 43.46 -33.84
CA ILE A 5 -2.34 42.59 -33.27
C ILE A 5 -1.88 41.13 -33.24
N ILE A 6 -1.26 40.65 -34.32
CA ILE A 6 -0.73 39.29 -34.40
C ILE A 6 0.38 39.06 -33.36
N ILE A 7 1.29 40.02 -33.17
CA ILE A 7 2.36 39.92 -32.17
C ILE A 7 1.75 39.83 -30.76
N ILE A 8 0.80 40.70 -30.43
CA ILE A 8 0.13 40.69 -29.12
C ILE A 8 -0.59 39.36 -28.89
N LEU A 9 -1.35 38.88 -29.87
CA LEU A 9 -2.02 37.57 -29.80
C LEU A 9 -1.02 36.43 -29.60
N SER A 10 0.13 36.47 -30.28
CA SER A 10 1.17 35.44 -30.16
C SER A 10 1.77 35.42 -28.75
N VAL A 11 2.01 36.58 -28.15
CA VAL A 11 2.50 36.70 -26.77
C VAL A 11 1.47 36.17 -25.78
N ILE A 12 0.20 36.55 -25.92
CA ILE A 12 -0.88 36.04 -25.06
C ILE A 12 -0.99 34.52 -25.18
N LEU A 13 -0.94 33.99 -26.40
CA LEU A 13 -1.00 32.55 -26.63
C LEU A 13 0.16 31.82 -25.95
N MET A 14 1.37 32.38 -26.02
CA MET A 14 2.55 31.81 -25.38
C MET A 14 2.39 31.75 -23.85
N LEU A 15 1.86 32.82 -23.24
CA LEU A 15 1.58 32.86 -21.80
C LEU A 15 0.53 31.81 -21.39
N VAL A 16 -0.55 31.68 -22.16
CA VAL A 16 -1.60 30.69 -21.89
C VAL A 16 -1.05 29.26 -21.98
N ILE A 17 -0.20 28.98 -22.97
CA ILE A 17 0.44 27.68 -23.13
C ILE A 17 1.34 27.37 -21.92
N THR A 18 2.10 28.35 -21.44
CA THR A 18 2.97 28.14 -20.26
C THR A 18 2.17 27.87 -19.00
N GLU A 19 1.13 28.65 -18.73
CA GLU A 19 0.24 28.45 -17.57
C GLU A 19 -0.44 27.07 -17.63
N LEU A 20 -0.95 26.69 -18.80
CA LEU A 20 -1.58 25.39 -18.99
C LEU A 20 -0.59 24.24 -18.76
N TYR A 21 0.66 24.38 -19.22
CA TYR A 21 1.70 23.39 -18.98
C TYR A 21 2.02 23.23 -17.49
N PHE A 22 2.16 24.34 -16.76
CA PHE A 22 2.39 24.29 -15.31
C PHE A 22 1.22 23.64 -14.57
N LEU A 23 -0.01 24.01 -14.91
CA LEU A 23 -1.22 23.44 -14.30
C LEU A 23 -1.34 21.92 -14.55
N ILE A 24 -1.06 21.46 -15.77
CA ILE A 24 -1.08 20.02 -16.09
C ILE A 24 0.01 19.29 -15.32
N LYS A 25 1.21 19.88 -15.20
CA LYS A 25 2.32 19.30 -14.44
C LYS A 25 1.95 19.15 -12.96
N GLU A 26 1.43 20.20 -12.35
CA GLU A 26 1.01 20.20 -10.94
C GLU A 26 -0.09 19.18 -10.70
N ARG A 27 -1.13 19.15 -11.55
CA ARG A 27 -2.20 18.14 -11.50
C ARG A 27 -1.64 16.72 -11.54
N ASN A 28 -0.69 16.43 -12.44
CA ASN A 28 -0.13 15.10 -12.58
C ASN A 28 0.71 14.70 -11.37
N GLN A 29 1.46 15.64 -10.79
CA GLN A 29 2.21 15.42 -9.56
C GLN A 29 1.27 15.13 -8.39
N LEU A 30 0.22 15.95 -8.21
CA LEU A 30 -0.78 15.75 -7.16
C LEU A 30 -1.48 14.40 -7.30
N ARG A 31 -1.79 13.99 -8.53
CA ARG A 31 -2.38 12.67 -8.81
C ARG A 31 -1.43 11.53 -8.43
N ALA A 32 -0.15 11.66 -8.76
CA ALA A 32 0.85 10.65 -8.39
C ALA A 32 1.00 10.52 -6.87
N ASP A 33 0.97 11.65 -6.15
CA ASP A 33 1.03 11.67 -4.69
C ASP A 33 -0.21 11.03 -4.06
N LEU A 34 -1.41 11.33 -4.59
CA LEU A 34 -2.66 10.68 -4.16
C LEU A 34 -2.63 9.17 -4.41
N ASP A 35 -2.15 8.73 -5.58
CA ASP A 35 -2.03 7.31 -5.89
C ASP A 35 -1.03 6.62 -4.96
N ASN A 36 0.08 7.28 -4.61
CA ASN A 36 1.05 6.77 -3.64
C ASN A 36 0.42 6.63 -2.24
N LEU A 37 -0.28 7.67 -1.79
CA LEU A 37 -0.92 7.71 -0.49
C LEU A 37 -2.00 6.61 -0.38
N ASN A 38 -2.80 6.42 -1.43
CA ASN A 38 -3.80 5.37 -1.49
C ASN A 38 -3.17 3.96 -1.41
N ARG A 39 -2.04 3.72 -2.10
CA ARG A 39 -1.33 2.44 -1.99
C ARG A 39 -0.82 2.19 -0.58
N ARG A 40 -0.25 3.21 0.07
CA ARG A 40 0.22 3.10 1.47
C ARG A 40 -0.95 2.82 2.41
N LEU A 41 -2.07 3.52 2.23
CA LEU A 41 -3.27 3.32 3.03
C LEU A 41 -3.82 1.90 2.87
N GLN A 42 -3.90 1.38 1.64
CA GLN A 42 -4.32 0.00 1.38
C GLN A 42 -3.38 -1.02 2.00
N ALA A 43 -2.06 -0.79 1.93
CA ALA A 43 -1.07 -1.65 2.58
C ALA A 43 -1.26 -1.69 4.11
N LEU A 44 -1.44 -0.52 4.74
CA LEU A 44 -1.66 -0.41 6.18
C LEU A 44 -2.99 -1.03 6.62
N LEU A 45 -4.06 -0.89 5.83
CA LEU A 45 -5.33 -1.54 6.12
C LEU A 45 -5.19 -3.06 6.06
N LYS A 46 -4.48 -3.58 5.06
CA LYS A 46 -4.21 -5.01 4.95
C LYS A 46 -3.38 -5.51 6.14
N GLU A 47 -2.29 -4.81 6.48
CA GLU A 47 -1.45 -5.15 7.63
C GLU A 47 -2.25 -5.14 8.94
N ASN A 48 -3.15 -4.18 9.12
CA ASN A 48 -4.01 -4.13 10.30
C ASN A 48 -4.94 -5.35 10.38
N VAL A 49 -5.56 -5.75 9.26
CA VAL A 49 -6.40 -6.97 9.20
C VAL A 49 -5.58 -8.22 9.51
N ASP A 50 -4.39 -8.34 8.92
CA ASP A 50 -3.49 -9.47 9.14
C ASP A 50 -3.08 -9.56 10.62
N ILE A 51 -2.69 -8.43 11.23
CA ILE A 51 -2.36 -8.36 12.67
C ILE A 51 -3.56 -8.69 13.55
N GLN A 52 -4.76 -8.18 13.24
CA GLN A 52 -5.97 -8.54 14.00
C GLN A 52 -6.25 -10.04 13.93
N SER A 53 -6.07 -10.65 12.75
CA SER A 53 -6.22 -12.09 12.57
C SER A 53 -5.18 -12.86 13.38
N GLU A 54 -3.93 -12.39 13.45
CA GLU A 54 -2.90 -13.01 14.28
C GLU A 54 -3.23 -12.89 15.77
N ILE A 55 -3.66 -11.71 16.23
CA ILE A 55 -4.08 -11.50 17.62
C ILE A 55 -5.20 -12.47 17.98
N GLU A 56 -6.20 -12.61 17.12
CA GLU A 56 -7.31 -13.54 17.34
C GLU A 56 -6.85 -15.01 17.28
N TYR A 57 -5.92 -15.35 16.39
CA TYR A 57 -5.34 -16.69 16.35
C TYR A 57 -4.64 -17.04 17.66
N PHE A 58 -3.81 -16.14 18.17
CA PHE A 58 -3.04 -16.34 19.41
C PHE A 58 -3.85 -16.13 20.69
N SER A 59 -5.04 -15.52 20.63
CA SER A 59 -5.94 -15.41 21.78
C SER A 59 -6.48 -16.78 22.22
N HIS A 60 -6.48 -17.77 21.32
CA HIS A 60 -6.90 -19.13 21.59
C HIS A 60 -5.73 -19.98 22.13
N PRO A 61 -5.79 -20.48 23.38
CA PRO A 61 -4.68 -21.23 24.00
C PRO A 61 -4.24 -22.48 23.23
N GLU A 62 -5.17 -23.12 22.52
CA GLU A 62 -4.93 -24.31 21.69
C GLU A 62 -3.98 -24.02 20.53
N ASN A 63 -4.11 -22.84 19.91
CA ASN A 63 -3.24 -22.37 18.85
C ASN A 63 -1.84 -22.04 19.38
N LEU A 64 -1.77 -21.50 20.60
CA LEU A 64 -0.52 -21.27 21.30
C LEU A 64 0.23 -22.60 21.56
N GLU A 65 -0.49 -23.63 22.04
CA GLU A 65 0.08 -24.97 22.24
C GLU A 65 0.56 -25.56 20.91
N LYS A 66 -0.20 -25.40 19.82
CA LYS A 66 0.17 -25.86 18.48
C LYS A 66 1.46 -25.21 17.98
N GLU A 67 1.60 -23.90 18.13
CA GLU A 67 2.80 -23.16 17.74
C GLU A 67 4.02 -23.53 18.59
N LEU A 68 3.83 -23.76 19.90
CA LEU A 68 4.89 -24.27 20.78
C LEU A 68 5.35 -25.68 20.38
N LYS A 69 4.40 -26.57 20.05
CA LYS A 69 4.70 -27.91 19.54
C LYS A 69 5.44 -27.87 18.20
N ALA A 70 5.03 -26.99 17.29
CA ALA A 70 5.64 -26.85 15.97
C ALA A 70 7.05 -26.22 16.02
N LYS A 71 7.25 -25.15 16.79
CA LYS A 71 8.53 -24.42 16.85
C LYS A 71 9.58 -25.09 17.74
N PHE A 72 9.15 -25.69 18.85
CA PHE A 72 10.08 -26.23 19.85
C PHE A 72 10.03 -27.75 19.99
N ASN A 73 9.26 -28.44 19.13
CA ASN A 73 8.98 -29.87 19.29
C ASN A 73 8.51 -30.21 20.71
N TYR A 74 7.77 -29.30 21.34
CA TYR A 74 7.28 -29.47 22.70
C TYR A 74 6.35 -30.69 22.74
N LYS A 75 6.50 -31.55 23.75
CA LYS A 75 5.67 -32.74 23.93
C LYS A 75 5.25 -32.83 25.38
N LYS A 76 3.98 -33.17 25.62
CA LYS A 76 3.56 -33.49 26.99
C LYS A 76 4.27 -34.81 27.41
N PRO A 77 4.67 -34.97 28.68
CA PRO A 77 5.43 -36.15 29.13
C PRO A 77 4.79 -37.51 28.79
N ASN A 78 3.47 -37.54 28.54
CA ASN A 78 2.70 -38.75 28.22
C ASN A 78 2.23 -38.83 26.74
N GLU A 79 2.71 -37.96 25.83
CA GLU A 79 2.35 -38.00 24.41
C GLU A 79 3.06 -39.15 23.68
N LYS A 80 2.30 -40.14 23.18
CA LYS A 80 2.83 -41.24 22.36
C LYS A 80 3.11 -40.76 20.94
N MET A 81 4.36 -40.86 20.51
CA MET A 81 4.77 -40.55 19.14
C MET A 81 4.44 -41.74 18.23
N MET A 82 3.58 -41.54 17.24
CA MET A 82 3.24 -42.56 16.23
C MET A 82 3.98 -42.22 14.94
N ILE A 83 4.97 -43.04 14.57
CA ILE A 83 5.69 -42.91 13.30
C ILE A 83 4.88 -43.67 12.25
N ILE A 84 4.34 -42.95 11.27
CA ILE A 84 3.66 -43.54 10.10
C ILE A 84 4.69 -43.56 8.96
N VAL A 85 5.05 -44.74 8.50
CA VAL A 85 5.94 -44.97 7.35
C VAL A 85 5.08 -45.51 6.20
N PRO A 86 5.21 -44.99 4.96
CA PRO A 86 4.42 -45.45 3.81
C PRO A 86 4.74 -46.88 3.39
#